data_AF-A0A8J8Y3E6-F1
#
_entry.id   AF-A0A8J8Y3E6-F1
#
_cell.length_a   1.000
_cell.length_b   1.000
_cell.length_c   1.000
_cell.angle_alpha   90.00
_cell.angle_beta   90.00
_cell.angle_gamma   90.00
#
_symmetry.space_group_name_H-M   'P 1'
#
loop_
_entity.id
_entity.type
_entity.pdbx_description
1 polymer ?
#
loop_
_entity_poly.entity_id
_entity_poly.type
_entity_poly.pdbx_seq_one_letter_code
_entity_poly.pdbx_strand_id
1 'polypeptide(L)'
;MRTPGPLPVLLLLLAGIPAARPTPPTCYSRMRALSQEITRDFQLLQSSEPSEPCVRYLPRLYLDIHNYCVLDKLRDFVASPQCWKVAQVDSLKDKARKLYTIMNSFCRRDLVFLLDDCNALEYPIPVTTVLPDHQR
;
A
#
# COMPACT_ATOMS: atom_id res chain seq x y z
N MET A 1 8.86 -43.46 45.25
CA MET A 1 9.51 -42.88 44.06
C MET A 1 8.46 -42.07 43.30
N ARG A 2 8.59 -40.75 43.24
CA ARG A 2 7.61 -39.83 42.63
C ARG A 2 8.10 -39.52 41.22
N THR A 3 7.41 -40.01 40.19
CA THR A 3 7.75 -39.70 38.80
C THR A 3 7.47 -38.21 38.53
N PRO A 4 8.41 -37.47 37.90
CA PRO A 4 8.12 -36.11 37.48
C PRO A 4 7.06 -36.16 36.37
N GLY A 5 5.96 -35.42 36.53
CA GLY A 5 4.91 -35.31 35.51
C GLY A 5 5.43 -34.70 34.20
N PRO A 6 4.66 -34.74 33.11
CA PRO A 6 5.11 -34.35 31.76
C PRO A 6 5.26 -32.83 31.56
N LEU A 7 4.85 -32.02 32.55
CA LEU A 7 4.88 -30.55 32.52
C LEU A 7 6.28 -29.96 32.23
N PRO A 8 7.37 -30.38 32.91
CA PRO A 8 8.73 -29.95 32.58
C PRO A 8 9.15 -30.26 31.13
N VAL A 9 8.70 -31.38 30.55
CA VAL A 9 9.02 -31.76 29.17
C VAL A 9 8.32 -30.82 28.17
N LEU A 10 7.07 -30.45 28.45
CA LEU A 10 6.29 -29.53 27.61
C LEU A 10 6.89 -28.09 27.60
N LEU A 11 7.40 -27.63 28.74
CA LEU A 11 8.07 -26.33 28.87
C LEU A 11 9.40 -26.27 28.09
N LEU A 12 10.16 -27.37 28.06
CA LEU A 12 11.40 -27.49 27.28
C LEU A 12 11.16 -27.43 25.77
N LEU A 13 10.04 -27.95 25.28
CA LEU A 13 9.67 -27.92 23.85
C LEU A 13 9.30 -26.51 23.36
N LEU A 14 8.69 -25.69 24.21
CA LEU A 14 8.30 -24.31 23.89
C LEU A 14 9.49 -23.33 23.91
N ALA A 15 10.51 -23.61 24.74
CA ALA A 15 11.73 -22.80 24.82
C ALA A 15 12.65 -22.93 23.58
N GLY A 16 12.40 -23.91 22.71
CA GLY A 16 13.21 -24.23 21.55
C GLY A 16 12.72 -23.64 20.22
N ILE A 17 11.62 -22.88 20.19
CA ILE A 17 11.16 -22.26 18.94
C ILE A 17 12.04 -21.04 18.66
N PRO A 18 12.95 -21.09 17.66
CA PRO A 18 13.72 -19.91 17.30
C PRO A 18 12.75 -18.82 16.87
N ALA A 19 12.91 -17.62 17.41
CA ALA A 19 12.16 -16.45 16.96
C ALA A 19 12.36 -16.33 15.44
N ALA A 20 11.27 -16.56 14.69
CA ALA A 20 11.30 -16.46 13.25
C ALA A 20 11.74 -15.04 12.88
N ARG A 21 12.86 -14.92 12.17
CA ARG A 21 13.29 -13.61 11.67
C ARG A 21 12.24 -13.13 10.67
N PRO A 22 11.85 -11.83 10.68
CA PRO A 22 10.92 -11.30 9.70
C PRO A 22 11.46 -11.61 8.30
N THR A 23 10.64 -12.22 7.46
CA THR A 23 10.97 -12.38 6.04
C THR A 23 11.08 -10.98 5.43
N PRO A 24 12.18 -10.66 4.72
CA PRO A 24 12.28 -9.41 3.98
C PRO A 24 11.06 -9.27 3.06
N PRO A 25 10.50 -8.06 2.89
CA PRO A 25 9.35 -7.88 2.03
C PRO A 25 9.71 -8.24 0.58
N THR A 26 8.82 -8.99 -0.08
CA THR A 26 8.92 -9.23 -1.52
C THR A 26 8.59 -7.95 -2.28
N CYS A 27 8.89 -7.93 -3.59
CA CYS A 27 8.49 -6.84 -4.45
C CYS A 27 7.00 -6.52 -4.33
N TYR A 28 6.15 -7.55 -4.41
CA TYR A 28 4.71 -7.39 -4.27
C TYR A 28 4.30 -6.81 -2.91
N SER A 29 4.78 -7.39 -1.80
CA SER A 29 4.36 -6.93 -0.47
C SER A 29 4.84 -5.50 -0.18
N ARG A 30 6.04 -5.13 -0.66
CA ARG A 30 6.56 -3.77 -0.58
C ARG A 30 5.74 -2.77 -1.39
N MET A 31 5.41 -3.09 -2.63
CA MET A 31 4.58 -2.24 -3.49
C MET A 31 3.18 -2.05 -2.91
N ARG A 32 2.55 -3.15 -2.46
CA ARG A 32 1.22 -3.11 -1.86
C ARG A 32 1.18 -2.27 -0.59
N ALA A 33 2.14 -2.47 0.31
CA ALA A 33 2.22 -1.69 1.55
C ALA A 33 2.38 -0.18 1.27
N LEU A 34 3.29 0.18 0.37
CA LEU A 34 3.51 1.60 0.04
C LEU A 34 2.31 2.21 -0.70
N SER A 35 1.66 1.47 -1.58
CA SER A 35 0.41 1.91 -2.24
C SER A 35 -0.70 2.17 -1.22
N GLN A 36 -0.88 1.29 -0.23
CA GLN A 36 -1.87 1.47 0.83
C GLN A 36 -1.56 2.68 1.72
N GLU A 37 -0.28 2.90 2.03
CA GLU A 37 0.19 4.07 2.76
C GLU A 37 -0.15 5.37 2.01
N ILE A 38 0.16 5.44 0.71
CA ILE A 38 -0.16 6.60 -0.13
C ILE A 38 -1.66 6.85 -0.19
N THR A 39 -2.47 5.81 -0.41
CA THR A 39 -3.93 5.95 -0.46
C THR A 39 -4.47 6.48 0.87
N ARG A 40 -3.99 5.97 2.01
CA ARG A 40 -4.39 6.44 3.34
C ARG A 40 -4.00 7.89 3.56
N ASP A 41 -2.76 8.25 3.26
CA ASP A 41 -2.27 9.62 3.46
C ASP A 41 -3.00 10.63 2.57
N PHE A 42 -3.34 10.25 1.34
CA PHE A 42 -4.14 11.08 0.45
C PHE A 42 -5.58 11.25 0.93
N GLN A 43 -6.18 10.21 1.53
CA GLN A 43 -7.49 10.31 2.16
C GLN A 43 -7.44 11.25 3.37
N LEU A 44 -6.44 11.10 4.23
CA LEU A 44 -6.23 11.97 5.40
C LEU A 44 -6.05 13.43 4.99
N LEU A 45 -5.26 13.69 3.94
CA LEU A 45 -5.07 15.03 3.38
C LEU A 45 -6.39 15.64 2.87
N GLN A 46 -7.28 14.84 2.28
CA GLN A 46 -8.57 15.31 1.79
C GLN A 46 -9.60 15.52 2.91
N SER A 47 -9.51 14.75 4.00
CA SER A 47 -10.44 14.82 5.13
C SER A 47 -9.96 15.67 6.31
N SER A 48 -8.76 16.24 6.24
CA SER A 48 -8.20 17.06 7.32
C SER A 48 -8.95 18.38 7.45
N GLU A 49 -9.32 18.78 8.66
CA GLU A 49 -9.95 20.07 8.94
C GLU A 49 -9.03 20.94 9.82
N PRO A 50 -8.71 22.19 9.44
CA PRO A 50 -9.06 22.84 8.17
C PRO A 50 -8.22 22.29 7.00
N SER A 51 -8.86 22.01 5.86
CA SER A 51 -8.15 21.64 4.63
C SER A 51 -7.59 22.86 3.93
N GLU A 52 -6.37 22.76 3.42
CA GLU A 52 -5.78 23.80 2.58
C GLU A 52 -6.60 23.92 1.28
N PRO A 53 -7.06 25.12 0.87
CA PRO A 53 -7.98 25.27 -0.28
C PRO A 53 -7.44 24.73 -1.60
N CYS A 54 -6.12 24.62 -1.73
CA CYS A 54 -5.48 24.09 -2.92
C CYS A 54 -5.71 22.57 -3.09
N VAL A 55 -5.98 21.83 -2.00
CA VAL A 55 -6.05 20.36 -1.97
C VAL A 55 -7.15 19.84 -2.91
N ARG A 56 -8.25 20.58 -3.06
CA ARG A 56 -9.34 20.24 -3.98
C ARG A 56 -8.94 20.21 -5.46
N TYR A 57 -7.80 20.82 -5.81
CA TYR A 57 -7.25 20.85 -7.17
C TYR A 57 -6.16 19.81 -7.39
N LEU A 58 -5.80 19.03 -6.36
CA LEU A 58 -4.90 17.91 -6.56
C LEU A 58 -5.55 16.87 -7.48
N PRO A 59 -4.77 16.24 -8.38
CA PRO A 59 -5.26 15.11 -9.14
C PRO A 59 -5.76 14.02 -8.21
N ARG A 60 -6.84 13.34 -8.61
CA ARG A 60 -7.31 12.15 -7.89
C ARG A 60 -6.20 11.09 -7.89
N LEU A 61 -5.94 10.52 -6.72
CA LEU A 61 -4.90 9.52 -6.53
C LEU A 61 -5.51 8.21 -5.99
N TYR A 62 -6.17 7.47 -6.87
CA TYR A 62 -6.56 6.09 -6.61
C TYR A 62 -5.52 5.15 -7.23
N LEU A 63 -5.05 4.19 -6.44
CA LEU A 63 -3.97 3.29 -6.80
C LEU A 63 -4.44 1.84 -6.74
N ASP A 64 -4.26 1.12 -7.85
CA ASP A 64 -4.31 -0.33 -7.90
C ASP A 64 -3.03 -0.84 -8.55
N ILE A 65 -2.21 -1.56 -7.78
CA ILE A 65 -0.95 -2.12 -8.26
C ILE A 65 -1.12 -3.21 -9.32
N HIS A 66 -2.34 -3.74 -9.48
CA HIS A 66 -2.68 -4.73 -10.50
C HIS A 66 -3.22 -4.08 -11.79
N ASN A 67 -3.39 -2.76 -11.81
CA ASN A 67 -3.84 -2.02 -12.98
C ASN A 67 -2.65 -1.32 -13.65
N TYR A 68 -2.48 -1.53 -14.96
CA TYR A 68 -1.36 -0.97 -15.73
C TYR A 68 -1.29 0.58 -15.66
N CYS A 69 -2.44 1.25 -15.63
CA CYS A 69 -2.52 2.71 -15.69
C CYS A 69 -2.08 3.41 -14.40
N VAL A 70 -1.76 2.65 -13.33
CA VAL A 70 -1.29 3.18 -12.05
C VAL A 70 0.01 3.98 -12.19
N LEU A 71 0.88 3.60 -13.15
CA LEU A 71 2.13 4.31 -13.40
C LEU A 71 1.86 5.74 -13.93
N ASP A 72 0.85 5.91 -14.78
CA ASP A 72 0.43 7.22 -15.27
C ASP A 72 -0.16 8.06 -14.13
N LYS A 73 -1.01 7.48 -13.28
CA LYS A 73 -1.54 8.16 -12.08
C LYS A 73 -0.45 8.70 -11.18
N LEU A 74 0.57 7.89 -10.91
CA LEU A 74 1.71 8.30 -10.08
C LEU A 74 2.50 9.44 -10.74
N ARG A 75 2.78 9.35 -12.05
CA ARG A 75 3.49 10.39 -12.79
C ARG A 75 2.72 11.70 -12.76
N ASP A 76 1.43 11.67 -13.08
CA ASP A 76 0.61 12.86 -13.20
C ASP A 76 0.43 13.57 -11.85
N PHE A 77 0.28 12.79 -10.76
CA PHE A 77 0.24 13.35 -9.41
C PHE A 77 1.56 14.00 -9.00
N VAL A 78 2.70 13.35 -9.26
CA VAL A 78 4.04 13.89 -8.95
C VAL A 78 4.34 15.14 -9.77
N ALA A 79 3.91 15.19 -11.04
CA ALA A 79 4.13 16.31 -11.93
C ALA A 79 3.20 17.51 -11.66
N SER A 80 2.14 17.33 -10.88
CA SER A 80 1.17 18.39 -10.60
C SER A 80 1.85 19.57 -9.88
N PRO A 81 1.70 20.82 -10.38
CA PRO A 81 2.23 22.01 -9.72
C PRO A 81 1.40 22.43 -8.49
N GLN A 82 0.24 21.80 -8.30
CA GLN A 82 -0.70 22.16 -7.26
C GLN A 82 -0.15 21.86 -5.86
N CYS A 83 -0.49 22.73 -4.90
CA CYS A 83 -0.14 22.62 -3.47
C CYS A 83 1.35 22.43 -3.13
N TRP A 84 2.28 22.94 -3.94
CA TRP A 84 3.73 22.73 -3.71
C TRP A 84 4.28 23.30 -2.39
N LYS A 85 3.55 24.19 -1.69
CA LYS A 85 3.97 24.73 -0.39
C LYS A 85 3.47 23.93 0.80
N VAL A 86 2.63 22.92 0.57
CA VAL A 86 2.02 22.11 1.63
C VAL A 86 2.90 20.90 1.88
N ALA A 87 3.59 20.86 3.02
CA ALA A 87 4.57 19.80 3.33
C ALA A 87 3.99 18.37 3.27
N GLN A 88 2.70 18.21 3.61
CA GLN A 88 2.01 16.91 3.52
C GLN A 88 1.87 16.45 2.06
N VAL A 89 1.64 17.38 1.13
CA VAL A 89 1.57 17.09 -0.31
C VAL A 89 2.95 16.71 -0.85
N ASP A 90 4.00 17.41 -0.45
CA ASP A 90 5.36 17.09 -0.88
C ASP A 90 5.80 15.70 -0.39
N SER A 91 5.54 15.38 0.88
CA SER A 91 5.78 14.04 1.44
C SER A 91 5.02 12.96 0.67
N LEU A 92 3.75 13.24 0.30
CA LEU A 92 2.95 12.32 -0.49
C LEU A 92 3.49 12.14 -1.92
N LYS A 93 3.96 13.21 -2.57
CA LYS A 93 4.63 13.16 -3.87
C LYS A 93 5.92 12.35 -3.82
N ASP A 94 6.69 12.45 -2.73
CA ASP A 94 7.91 11.65 -2.56
C ASP A 94 7.59 10.16 -2.41
N LYS A 95 6.55 9.80 -1.65
CA LYS A 95 6.06 8.40 -1.58
C LYS A 95 5.58 7.92 -2.94
N ALA A 96 4.82 8.73 -3.69
CA ALA A 96 4.36 8.40 -5.03
C ALA A 96 5.53 8.17 -6.00
N ARG A 97 6.55 9.04 -5.99
CA ARG A 97 7.78 8.89 -6.79
C ARG A 97 8.54 7.61 -6.41
N LYS A 98 8.59 7.28 -5.12
CA LYS A 98 9.20 6.04 -4.63
C LYS A 98 8.44 4.82 -5.12
N LEU A 99 7.10 4.82 -5.06
CA LEU A 99 6.29 3.72 -5.58
C LEU A 99 6.49 3.55 -7.09
N TYR A 100 6.43 4.64 -7.87
CA TYR A 100 6.71 4.62 -9.31
C TYR A 100 8.07 3.99 -9.61
N THR A 101 9.10 4.38 -8.85
CA THR A 101 10.47 3.85 -9.03
C THR A 101 10.55 2.36 -8.67
N ILE A 102 9.88 1.93 -7.59
CA ILE A 102 9.83 0.51 -7.21
C ILE A 102 9.14 -0.29 -8.32
N MET A 103 7.98 0.17 -8.80
CA MET A 103 7.23 -0.50 -9.85
C MET A 103 8.00 -0.54 -11.18
N ASN A 104 8.45 0.60 -11.67
CA ASN A 104 8.98 0.73 -13.03
C ASN A 104 10.48 0.38 -13.16
N SER A 105 11.18 0.17 -12.03
CA SER A 105 12.60 -0.21 -12.04
C SER A 105 12.84 -1.50 -11.25
N PHE A 106 12.77 -1.44 -9.92
CA PHE A 106 13.20 -2.54 -9.06
C PHE A 106 12.36 -3.81 -9.21
N CYS A 107 11.05 -3.66 -9.31
CA CYS A 107 10.08 -4.75 -9.39
C CYS A 107 9.53 -4.96 -10.80
N ARG A 108 10.11 -4.29 -11.82
CA ARG A 108 9.56 -4.26 -13.18
C ARG A 108 9.31 -5.65 -13.79
N ARG A 109 10.18 -6.62 -13.48
CA ARG A 109 10.08 -8.00 -13.99
C ARG A 109 9.15 -8.90 -13.16
N ASP A 110 8.78 -8.44 -11.96
CA ASP A 110 7.90 -9.17 -11.03
C ASP A 110 6.46 -8.63 -11.08
N LEU A 111 6.23 -7.57 -11.86
CA LEU A 111 4.91 -6.99 -12.04
C LEU A 111 4.08 -7.87 -12.98
N VAL A 112 2.90 -8.24 -12.50
CA VAL A 112 1.84 -8.83 -13.30
C VAL A 112 0.65 -7.89 -13.22
N PHE A 113 0.40 -7.17 -14.31
CA PHE A 113 -0.80 -6.34 -14.43
C PHE A 113 -1.96 -7.25 -14.87
N LEU A 114 -3.02 -7.26 -14.07
CA LEU A 114 -4.21 -8.06 -14.32
C LEU A 114 -5.28 -7.26 -15.06
N LEU A 115 -5.21 -5.93 -15.00
CA LEU A 115 -6.19 -5.00 -15.55
C LEU A 115 -5.50 -3.84 -16.29
N ASP A 116 -6.18 -3.30 -17.29
CA ASP A 116 -5.80 -2.11 -18.07
C ASP A 116 -6.95 -1.08 -18.18
N ASP A 117 -8.03 -1.27 -17.42
CA ASP A 117 -9.13 -0.31 -17.35
C ASP A 117 -8.73 0.93 -16.55
N CYS A 118 -8.21 1.94 -17.25
CA CYS A 118 -7.81 3.21 -16.63
C CYS A 118 -9.00 3.99 -16.03
N ASN A 119 -10.23 3.75 -16.51
CA ASN A 119 -11.41 4.47 -16.00
C ASN A 119 -11.69 4.10 -14.55
N ALA A 120 -11.40 2.86 -14.15
CA ALA A 120 -11.50 2.41 -12.77
C ALA A 120 -10.60 3.22 -11.81
N LEU A 121 -9.50 3.79 -12.30
CA LEU A 121 -8.62 4.66 -11.51
C LEU A 121 -9.04 6.14 -11.52
N GLU A 122 -9.87 6.56 -12.47
CA GLU A 122 -10.43 7.92 -12.52
C GLU A 122 -11.72 8.03 -11.70
N TYR A 123 -12.55 6.98 -11.76
CA TYR A 123 -13.85 6.86 -11.10
C TYR A 123 -13.91 5.54 -10.32
N PRO A 124 -13.19 5.44 -9.19
CA PRO A 124 -13.22 4.23 -8.39
C PRO A 124 -14.65 3.96 -7.91
N ILE A 125 -15.13 2.74 -8.13
CA ILE A 125 -16.43 2.30 -7.60
C ILE A 125 -16.33 2.39 -6.07
N PRO A 126 -17.23 3.13 -5.38
CA PRO A 126 -17.27 3.13 -3.93
C PRO A 126 -17.41 1.70 -3.44
N VAL A 127 -16.50 1.24 -2.58
CA VAL A 127 -16.59 -0.08 -1.95
C VAL A 127 -17.78 -0.06 -0.99
N THR A 128 -18.97 -0.25 -1.54
CA THR A 128 -20.17 -0.57 -0.78
C THR A 128 -20.09 -2.07 -0.58
N THR A 129 -19.58 -2.49 0.58
CA THR A 129 -19.70 -3.86 1.12
C THR A 129 -19.71 -4.96 0.05
N VAL A 130 -18.57 -5.22 -0.59
CA VAL A 130 -18.42 -6.47 -1.36
C VAL A 130 -18.37 -7.60 -0.33
N LEU A 131 -19.48 -8.34 -0.23
CA LEU A 131 -19.58 -9.64 0.42
C LEU A 131 -18.44 -10.53 -0.13
N PRO A 132 -17.65 -11.23 0.70
CA PRO A 132 -16.57 -12.06 0.20
C PRO A 132 -17.17 -13.14 -0.69
N ASP A 133 -16.81 -13.11 -1.97
CA ASP A 133 -17.20 -14.14 -2.93
C ASP A 133 -16.58 -15.46 -2.46
N HIS A 134 -17.45 -16.41 -2.15
CA HIS A 134 -17.10 -17.69 -1.56
C HIS A 134 -16.54 -18.56 -2.68
N GLN A 135 -15.20 -18.63 -2.80
CA GLN A 135 -14.56 -19.56 -3.74
C GLN A 135 -14.97 -20.99 -3.42
N ARG A 136 -15.48 -21.68 -4.46
CA ARG A 136 -15.79 -23.11 -4.48
C ARG A 136 -14.64 -23.87 -5.14
#